data_AF-A0AAU9XQC6-F1
#
_entry.id   AF-A0AAU9XQC6-F1
#
_cell.length_a   1.000
_cell.length_b   1.000
_cell.length_c   1.000
_cell.angle_alpha   90.00
_cell.angle_beta   90.00
_cell.angle_gamma   90.00
#
_symmetry.space_group_name_H-M   'P 1'
#
loop_
_entity.id
_entity.type
_entity.pdbx_description
1 polymer ?
#
loop_
_entity_poly.entity_id
_entity_poly.type
_entity_poly.pdbx_seq_one_letter_code
_entity_poly.pdbx_strand_id
1 'polypeptide(L)'
;LLAESHCEPHYVTNLKKYFNDGYYTGTYYKKISSKEELETEAKEAFREFLIAMKYKDIERFFNEWKMTFESDGPFTSEQDLGNLEKAMTDPDDFMTRLYIGDLLTNRDDADQATDAYKEAFVSKDDKRVALFYLGDEDIMHGVLAAGVRSNMDAVFLVFLID
;
A
#
# COMPACT_ATOMS: atom_id res chain seq x y z
N LEU A 1 13.36 -29.06 12.62
CA LEU A 1 13.17 -27.60 12.67
C LEU A 1 11.73 -27.31 12.28
N LEU A 2 10.90 -26.95 13.26
CA LEU A 2 9.55 -26.44 12.97
C LEU A 2 9.77 -25.05 12.36
N ALA A 3 9.31 -24.86 11.11
CA ALA A 3 9.22 -23.52 10.55
C ALA A 3 8.34 -22.69 11.50
N GLU A 4 8.88 -21.58 12.01
CA GLU A 4 8.06 -20.64 12.77
C GLU A 4 6.90 -20.23 11.86
N SER A 5 5.69 -20.62 12.25
CA SER A 5 4.47 -20.04 11.73
C SER A 5 4.50 -18.59 12.18
N HIS A 6 5.09 -17.71 11.37
CA HIS A 6 4.93 -16.28 11.55
C HIS A 6 3.47 -15.98 11.25
N CYS A 7 2.67 -15.88 12.33
CA CYS A 7 1.32 -15.39 12.25
C CYS A 7 1.37 -13.97 11.66
N GLU A 8 0.52 -13.73 10.67
CA GLU A 8 0.39 -12.41 10.05
C GLU A 8 0.07 -11.36 11.13
N PRO A 9 0.78 -10.20 11.14
CA PRO A 9 0.56 -9.18 12.17
C PRO A 9 -0.87 -8.63 12.16
N HIS A 10 -1.36 -8.19 13.32
CA HIS A 10 -2.72 -7.67 13.47
C HIS A 10 -3.06 -6.59 12.44
N TYR A 11 -2.20 -5.59 12.26
CA TYR A 11 -2.42 -4.48 11.33
C TYR A 11 -2.62 -4.96 9.89
N VAL A 12 -1.96 -6.05 9.49
CA VAL A 12 -2.13 -6.67 8.17
C VAL A 12 -3.45 -7.43 8.08
N THR A 13 -3.79 -8.21 9.10
CA THR A 13 -5.08 -8.93 9.13
C THR A 13 -6.26 -7.96 9.16
N ASN A 14 -6.11 -6.81 9.84
CA ASN A 14 -7.11 -5.76 9.89
C ASN A 14 -7.21 -5.03 8.55
N LEU A 15 -6.09 -4.71 7.90
CA LEU A 15 -6.09 -4.13 6.55
C LEU A 15 -6.79 -5.06 5.54
N LYS A 16 -6.47 -6.36 5.54
CA LYS A 16 -7.08 -7.37 4.67
C LYS A 16 -8.59 -7.49 4.82
N LYS A 17 -9.12 -7.24 6.03
CA LYS A 17 -10.57 -7.28 6.29
C LYS A 17 -11.32 -6.30 5.39
N TYR A 18 -10.71 -5.16 5.08
CA TYR A 18 -11.32 -4.08 4.30
C TYR A 18 -10.80 -4.02 2.86
N PHE A 19 -9.55 -4.37 2.62
CA PHE A 19 -8.89 -4.13 1.33
C PHE A 19 -8.34 -5.40 0.67
N ASN A 20 -9.19 -6.43 0.62
CA ASN A 20 -8.86 -7.68 -0.07
C ASN A 20 -10.12 -8.28 -0.69
N ASP A 21 -10.79 -7.48 -1.52
CA ASP A 21 -12.08 -7.82 -2.14
C ASP A 21 -11.97 -8.77 -3.33
N GLY A 22 -10.76 -8.97 -3.88
CA GLY A 22 -10.50 -9.83 -5.03
C GLY A 22 -10.97 -9.23 -6.37
N TYR A 23 -11.26 -7.93 -6.40
CA TYR A 23 -11.68 -7.17 -7.56
C TYR A 23 -10.81 -5.92 -7.76
N TYR A 24 -10.94 -4.94 -6.88
CA TYR A 24 -10.28 -3.64 -7.00
C TYR A 24 -9.11 -3.50 -6.03
N THR A 25 -9.16 -4.21 -4.90
CA THR A 25 -8.15 -4.11 -3.85
C THR A 25 -7.48 -5.44 -3.55
N GLY A 26 -6.18 -5.38 -3.29
CA GLY A 26 -5.39 -6.53 -2.84
C GLY A 26 -4.37 -6.13 -1.79
N THR A 27 -4.31 -6.90 -0.70
CA THR A 27 -3.35 -6.68 0.38
C THR A 27 -2.34 -7.82 0.46
N TYR A 28 -1.06 -7.45 0.35
CA TYR A 28 0.07 -8.36 0.34
C TYR A 28 0.98 -8.10 1.53
N TYR A 29 1.62 -9.16 2.01
CA TYR A 29 2.49 -9.11 3.17
C TYR A 29 3.65 -10.07 3.01
N LYS A 30 4.85 -9.59 3.32
CA LYS A 30 6.06 -10.40 3.35
C LYS A 30 7.12 -9.78 4.23
N LYS A 31 8.09 -10.60 4.61
CA LYS A 31 9.32 -10.12 5.24
C LYS A 31 10.33 -9.78 4.14
N ILE A 32 10.96 -8.61 4.21
CA ILE A 32 11.99 -8.17 3.25
C ILE A 32 13.36 -8.14 3.93
N SER A 33 14.44 -8.06 3.15
CA SER A 33 15.79 -8.08 3.72
C SER A 33 16.25 -6.67 4.13
N SER A 34 15.73 -5.65 3.45
CA SER A 34 16.07 -4.25 3.70
C SER A 34 14.96 -3.32 3.21
N LYS A 35 14.79 -2.14 3.83
CA LYS A 35 13.77 -1.15 3.39
C LYS A 35 14.03 -0.60 1.99
N GLU A 36 15.26 -0.70 1.51
CA GLU A 36 15.70 -0.30 0.17
C GLU A 36 15.09 -1.19 -0.92
N GLU A 37 14.58 -2.38 -0.57
CA GLU A 37 13.86 -3.28 -1.48
C GLU A 37 12.39 -2.88 -1.67
N LEU A 38 11.87 -1.89 -0.92
CA LEU A 38 10.44 -1.58 -0.85
C LEU A 38 9.80 -1.38 -2.23
N GLU A 39 10.41 -0.61 -3.13
CA GLU A 39 9.84 -0.39 -4.45
C GLU A 39 9.86 -1.66 -5.31
N THR A 40 10.96 -2.41 -5.29
CA THR A 40 11.06 -3.68 -6.01
C THR A 40 9.97 -4.64 -5.55
N GLU A 41 9.76 -4.73 -4.24
CA GLU A 41 8.77 -5.62 -3.65
C GLU A 41 7.33 -5.12 -3.83
N ALA A 42 7.14 -3.81 -3.92
CA ALA A 42 5.86 -3.23 -4.33
C ALA A 42 5.51 -3.59 -5.77
N LYS A 43 6.48 -3.60 -6.69
CA LYS A 43 6.27 -4.06 -8.07
C LYS A 43 5.93 -5.54 -8.14
N GLU A 44 6.55 -6.38 -7.33
CA GLU A 44 6.21 -7.80 -7.24
C GLU A 44 4.80 -8.01 -6.67
N ALA A 45 4.42 -7.30 -5.59
CA ALA A 45 3.06 -7.34 -5.07
C ALA A 45 2.01 -6.89 -6.11
N PHE A 46 2.32 -5.84 -6.88
CA PHE A 46 1.45 -5.39 -7.97
C PHE A 46 1.35 -6.44 -9.09
N ARG A 47 2.46 -7.07 -9.46
CA ARG A 47 2.51 -8.17 -10.44
C ARG A 47 1.64 -9.35 -9.98
N GLU A 48 1.74 -9.74 -8.70
CA GLU A 48 0.90 -10.79 -8.12
C GLU A 48 -0.59 -10.44 -8.19
N PHE A 49 -0.95 -9.19 -7.90
CA PHE A 49 -2.31 -8.68 -8.05
C PHE A 49 -2.81 -8.81 -9.50
N LEU A 50 -2.05 -8.33 -10.47
CA LEU A 50 -2.44 -8.40 -11.88
C LEU A 50 -2.63 -9.84 -12.37
N ILE A 51 -1.77 -10.76 -11.92
CA ILE A 51 -1.88 -12.20 -12.22
C ILE A 51 -3.14 -12.79 -11.60
N ALA A 52 -3.45 -12.48 -10.33
CA ALA A 52 -4.66 -12.95 -9.66
C ALA A 52 -5.93 -12.45 -10.36
N MET A 53 -5.89 -11.22 -10.87
CA MET A 53 -6.94 -10.58 -11.67
C MET A 53 -6.99 -11.07 -13.13
N LYS A 54 -6.04 -11.91 -13.55
CA LYS A 54 -5.94 -12.51 -14.90
C LYS A 54 -5.77 -11.49 -16.03
N TYR A 55 -5.11 -10.36 -15.75
CA TYR A 55 -4.65 -9.45 -16.81
C TYR A 55 -3.63 -10.18 -17.70
N LYS A 56 -3.71 -9.94 -19.01
CA LYS A 56 -2.87 -10.64 -20.01
C LYS A 56 -1.55 -9.92 -20.28
N ASP A 57 -1.59 -8.60 -20.40
CA ASP A 57 -0.44 -7.76 -20.70
C ASP A 57 -0.06 -6.94 -19.47
N ILE A 58 0.55 -7.62 -18.50
CA ILE A 58 0.86 -7.02 -17.20
C ILE A 58 2.02 -6.02 -17.26
N GLU A 59 2.91 -6.12 -18.27
CA GLU A 59 4.07 -5.23 -18.38
C GLU A 59 3.65 -3.79 -18.69
N ARG A 60 2.56 -3.61 -19.45
CA ARG A 60 2.01 -2.29 -19.76
C ARG A 60 1.69 -1.47 -18.50
N PHE A 61 1.24 -2.12 -17.42
CA PHE A 61 0.92 -1.47 -16.16
C PHE A 61 2.15 -0.86 -15.45
N PHE A 62 3.36 -1.29 -15.81
CA PHE A 62 4.59 -0.74 -15.25
C PHE A 62 5.13 0.46 -16.02
N ASN A 63 4.54 0.80 -17.18
CA ASN A 63 4.91 2.01 -17.94
C ASN A 63 4.50 3.30 -17.19
N GLU A 64 3.39 3.27 -16.45
CA GLU A 64 2.92 4.41 -15.65
C GLU A 64 3.30 4.32 -14.17
N TRP A 65 4.22 3.44 -13.79
CA TRP A 65 4.68 3.33 -12.40
C TRP A 65 5.40 4.60 -11.97
N LYS A 66 4.83 5.31 -11.00
CA LYS A 66 5.39 6.55 -10.47
C LYS A 66 5.35 6.57 -8.95
N MET A 67 6.50 6.59 -8.30
CA MET A 67 6.59 6.91 -6.87
C MET A 67 6.24 8.39 -6.67
N THR A 68 5.16 8.66 -5.94
CA THR A 68 4.67 10.03 -5.70
C THR A 68 4.96 10.52 -4.29
N PHE A 69 5.24 9.61 -3.37
CA PHE A 69 5.63 9.91 -2.00
C PHE A 69 6.56 8.82 -1.48
N GLU A 70 7.58 9.21 -0.72
CA GLU A 70 8.41 8.34 0.10
C GLU A 70 8.78 9.09 1.37
N SER A 71 8.74 8.41 2.51
CA SER A 71 9.25 8.96 3.75
C SER A 71 9.91 7.88 4.58
N ASP A 72 11.05 8.22 5.17
CA ASP A 72 11.81 7.37 6.06
C ASP A 72 11.56 7.76 7.53
N GLY A 73 11.34 6.75 8.36
CA GLY A 73 11.28 6.93 9.81
C GLY A 73 12.67 7.06 10.45
N PRO A 74 12.73 7.21 11.78
CA PRO A 74 11.63 7.01 12.72
C PRO A 74 10.68 8.21 12.83
N PHE A 75 9.39 7.96 12.96
CA PHE A 75 8.35 8.97 13.19
C PHE A 75 8.09 9.13 14.69
N THR A 76 8.94 9.90 15.37
CA THR A 76 9.01 9.87 16.84
C THR A 76 8.03 10.81 17.55
N SER A 77 7.56 11.85 16.86
CA SER A 77 6.65 12.86 17.41
C SER A 77 5.24 12.76 16.84
N GLU A 78 4.26 13.33 17.55
CA GLU A 78 2.89 13.49 17.04
C GLU A 78 2.85 14.39 15.79
N GLN A 79 3.80 15.32 15.67
CA GLN A 79 3.93 16.14 14.47
C GLN A 79 4.41 15.30 13.27
N ASP A 80 5.36 14.39 13.48
CA ASP A 80 5.82 13.49 12.42
C ASP A 80 4.67 12.59 11.95
N LEU A 81 3.92 12.01 12.90
CA LEU A 81 2.77 11.18 12.58
C LEU A 81 1.66 11.97 11.88
N GLY A 82 1.37 13.20 12.31
CA GLY A 82 0.39 14.05 11.64
C GLY A 82 0.80 14.44 10.21
N ASN A 83 2.09 14.70 9.99
CA ASN A 83 2.62 14.95 8.65
C ASN A 83 2.55 13.68 7.77
N LEU A 84 2.88 12.53 8.34
CA LEU A 84 2.81 11.23 7.67
C LEU A 84 1.37 10.88 7.30
N GLU A 85 0.44 11.03 8.24
CA GLU A 85 -0.99 10.81 8.03
C GLU A 85 -1.48 11.65 6.87
N LYS A 86 -1.21 12.97 6.90
CA LYS A 86 -1.60 13.86 5.81
C LYS A 86 -1.04 13.39 4.47
N ALA A 87 0.24 13.04 4.40
CA ALA A 87 0.85 12.59 3.15
C ALA A 87 0.26 11.27 2.63
N MET A 88 -0.14 10.36 3.53
CA MET A 88 -0.71 9.07 3.16
C MET A 88 -2.21 9.13 2.83
N THR A 89 -2.96 10.10 3.35
CA THR A 89 -4.42 10.22 3.11
C THR A 89 -4.83 11.37 2.18
N ASP A 90 -3.98 12.39 2.02
CA ASP A 90 -4.20 13.56 1.16
C ASP A 90 -2.86 13.98 0.51
N PRO A 91 -2.29 13.12 -0.37
CA PRO A 91 -1.01 13.40 -1.00
C PRO A 91 -1.07 14.59 -1.97
N ASP A 92 0.07 15.24 -2.21
CA ASP A 92 0.14 16.42 -3.07
C ASP A 92 -0.03 16.08 -4.57
N ASP A 93 0.37 14.87 -5.00
CA ASP A 93 0.18 14.43 -6.39
C ASP A 93 -1.30 14.26 -6.69
N PHE A 94 -1.78 14.96 -7.72
CA PHE A 94 -3.20 15.04 -8.05
C PHE A 94 -3.83 13.66 -8.31
N MET A 95 -3.16 12.80 -9.09
CA MET A 95 -3.71 11.49 -9.46
C MET A 95 -3.68 10.56 -8.27
N THR A 96 -2.57 10.52 -7.52
CA THR A 96 -2.49 9.71 -6.30
C THR A 96 -3.54 10.14 -5.28
N ARG A 97 -3.78 11.45 -5.11
CA ARG A 97 -4.81 11.97 -4.19
C ARG A 97 -6.21 11.54 -4.59
N LEU A 98 -6.51 11.58 -5.88
CA LEU A 98 -7.82 11.14 -6.38
C LEU A 98 -8.08 9.67 -6.01
N TYR A 99 -7.12 8.77 -6.28
CA TYR A 99 -7.29 7.34 -6.02
C TYR A 99 -7.17 6.96 -4.55
N ILE A 100 -6.36 7.65 -3.74
CA ILE A 100 -6.41 7.51 -2.28
C ILE A 100 -7.77 7.96 -1.74
N GLY A 101 -8.30 9.07 -2.24
CA GLY A 101 -9.63 9.54 -1.87
C GLY A 101 -10.71 8.50 -2.19
N ASP A 102 -10.70 7.94 -3.40
CA ASP A 102 -11.66 6.91 -3.80
C ASP A 102 -11.51 5.62 -2.97
N LEU A 103 -10.28 5.12 -2.82
CA LEU A 103 -9.96 3.94 -1.99
C LEU A 103 -10.52 4.02 -0.57
N LEU A 104 -10.41 5.20 0.06
CA LEU A 104 -10.77 5.41 1.46
C LEU A 104 -12.24 5.79 1.65
N THR A 105 -12.85 6.51 0.71
CA THR A 105 -14.18 7.14 0.93
C THR A 105 -15.32 6.50 0.15
N ASN A 106 -15.05 5.78 -0.93
CA ASN A 106 -16.10 5.20 -1.79
C ASN A 106 -16.52 3.79 -1.32
N ARG A 107 -16.96 3.69 -0.06
CA ARG A 107 -17.35 2.44 0.59
C ARG A 107 -18.22 2.66 1.83
N ASP A 108 -19.06 1.68 2.15
CA ASP A 108 -19.98 1.77 3.29
C ASP A 108 -19.27 1.82 4.66
N ASP A 109 -18.06 1.26 4.74
CA ASP A 109 -17.23 1.14 5.94
C ASP A 109 -16.03 2.11 5.93
N ALA A 110 -16.19 3.27 5.30
CA ALA A 110 -15.11 4.23 5.04
C ALA A 110 -14.30 4.62 6.28
N ASP A 111 -14.95 4.89 7.41
CA ASP A 111 -14.27 5.28 8.65
C ASP A 111 -13.38 4.14 9.17
N GLN A 112 -13.91 2.92 9.25
CA GLN A 112 -13.15 1.77 9.76
C GLN A 112 -12.05 1.31 8.80
N ALA A 113 -12.30 1.40 7.49
CA ALA A 113 -11.31 1.12 6.46
C ALA A 113 -10.17 2.14 6.51
N THR A 114 -10.49 3.43 6.71
CA THR A 114 -9.50 4.50 6.89
C THR A 114 -8.66 4.27 8.15
N ASP A 115 -9.28 3.86 9.26
CA ASP A 115 -8.54 3.52 10.48
C ASP A 115 -7.59 2.34 10.27
N ALA A 116 -8.02 1.29 9.56
CA ALA A 116 -7.17 0.15 9.24
C ALA A 116 -6.01 0.53 8.30
N TYR A 117 -6.26 1.41 7.32
CA TYR A 117 -5.24 1.98 6.44
C TYR A 117 -4.19 2.76 7.25
N LYS A 118 -4.63 3.65 8.15
CA LYS A 118 -3.74 4.42 9.03
C LYS A 118 -2.96 3.52 9.97
N GLU A 119 -3.59 2.50 10.56
CA GLU A 119 -2.88 1.51 11.40
C GLU A 119 -1.73 0.86 10.63
N ALA A 120 -1.92 0.55 9.34
CA ALA A 120 -0.92 -0.10 8.50
C ALA A 120 0.22 0.84 8.04
N PHE A 121 -0.06 2.11 7.76
CA PHE A 121 0.89 3.03 7.09
C PHE A 121 1.27 4.29 7.87
N VAL A 122 0.70 4.50 9.06
CA VAL A 122 0.98 5.66 9.91
C VAL A 122 1.33 5.17 11.31
N SER A 123 2.57 4.72 11.52
CA SER A 123 3.02 4.36 12.85
C SER A 123 4.48 4.70 13.13
N LYS A 124 4.80 4.85 14.42
CA LYS A 124 6.17 5.14 14.90
C LYS A 124 7.16 4.02 14.57
N ASP A 125 6.64 2.82 14.29
CA ASP A 125 7.43 1.64 13.94
C ASP A 125 7.80 1.59 12.45
N ASP A 126 7.22 2.46 11.62
CA ASP A 126 7.56 2.52 10.20
C ASP A 126 9.01 2.98 10.01
N LYS A 127 9.74 2.21 9.21
CA LYS A 127 11.07 2.53 8.70
C LYS A 127 11.02 3.24 7.37
N ARG A 128 10.03 2.91 6.55
CA ARG A 128 9.75 3.56 5.28
C ARG A 128 8.30 3.34 4.89
N VAL A 129 7.67 4.37 4.34
CA VAL A 129 6.40 4.24 3.63
C VAL A 129 6.51 4.93 2.28
N ALA A 130 5.69 4.49 1.33
CA ALA A 130 5.65 5.06 0.00
C ALA A 130 4.25 4.96 -0.61
N LEU A 131 3.96 5.90 -1.53
CA LEU A 131 2.81 5.84 -2.42
C LEU A 131 3.30 5.79 -3.86
N PHE A 132 2.67 4.93 -4.65
CA PHE A 132 2.90 4.81 -6.07
C PHE A 132 1.59 5.03 -6.81
N TYR A 133 1.61 5.91 -7.80
CA TYR A 133 0.58 5.94 -8.81
C TYR A 133 0.79 4.77 -9.79
N LEU A 134 -0.33 4.15 -10.18
CA LEU A 134 -0.39 3.01 -11.09
C LEU A 134 -1.26 3.38 -12.29
N GLY A 135 -0.95 2.80 -13.45
CA GLY A 135 -1.86 2.85 -14.59
C GLY A 135 -1.38 2.01 -15.77
N ASP A 136 -2.27 1.79 -16.74
CA ASP A 136 -1.99 0.98 -17.93
C ASP A 136 -1.85 1.81 -19.21
N GLU A 137 -1.69 3.14 -19.14
CA GLU A 137 -1.71 4.03 -20.31
C GLU A 137 -3.06 4.04 -21.06
N ASP A 138 -4.16 3.59 -20.44
CA ASP A 138 -5.52 3.62 -21.02
C ASP A 138 -6.57 3.99 -19.97
N ILE A 139 -7.36 3.03 -19.51
CA ILE A 139 -8.48 3.24 -18.59
C ILE A 139 -8.13 2.81 -17.16
N MET A 140 -7.18 1.88 -17.00
CA MET A 140 -6.89 1.34 -15.68
C MET A 140 -5.91 2.24 -14.95
N HIS A 141 -6.29 2.67 -13.76
CA HIS A 141 -5.48 3.54 -12.91
C HIS A 141 -5.67 3.22 -11.43
N GLY A 142 -4.74 3.68 -10.60
CA GLY A 142 -4.90 3.49 -9.17
C GLY A 142 -3.67 3.89 -8.36
N VAL A 143 -3.56 3.26 -7.19
CA VAL A 143 -2.52 3.56 -6.21
C VAL A 143 -2.04 2.29 -5.51
N LEU A 144 -0.75 2.25 -5.22
CA LEU A 144 -0.17 1.29 -4.28
C LEU A 144 0.37 2.03 -3.06
N ALA A 145 -0.10 1.66 -1.87
CA ALA A 145 0.50 2.09 -0.61
C ALA A 145 1.41 0.98 -0.07
N ALA A 146 2.64 1.33 0.29
CA ALA A 146 3.62 0.39 0.80
C ALA A 146 4.22 0.87 2.13
N GLY A 147 4.50 -0.04 3.04
CA GLY A 147 5.10 0.27 4.34
C GLY A 147 6.03 -0.85 4.81
N VAL A 148 7.12 -0.47 5.49
CA VAL A 148 8.10 -1.39 6.09
C VAL A 148 8.24 -1.04 7.57
N ARG A 149 8.02 -2.03 8.43
CA ARG A 149 8.18 -1.95 9.89
C ARG A 149 9.62 -2.13 10.34
N SER A 150 9.93 -1.84 11.59
CA SER A 150 11.30 -1.96 12.14
C SER A 150 11.86 -3.38 12.13
N ASN A 151 10.99 -4.38 12.14
CA ASN A 151 11.33 -5.79 12.04
C ASN A 151 11.40 -6.31 10.58
N MET A 152 11.38 -5.41 9.59
CA MET A 152 11.36 -5.67 8.15
C MET A 152 10.13 -6.42 7.64
N ASP A 153 9.04 -6.39 8.40
CA ASP A 153 7.73 -6.76 7.87
C ASP A 153 7.27 -5.66 6.90
N ALA A 154 6.90 -6.06 5.69
CA ALA A 154 6.42 -5.17 4.65
C ALA A 154 4.97 -5.50 4.29
N VAL A 155 4.17 -4.45 4.11
CA VAL A 155 2.77 -4.53 3.69
C VAL A 155 2.56 -3.67 2.46
N PHE A 156 1.75 -4.18 1.54
CA PHE A 156 1.42 -3.52 0.27
C PHE A 156 -0.08 -3.58 0.08
N LEU A 157 -0.68 -2.45 -0.21
CA LEU A 157 -2.09 -2.33 -0.58
C LEU A 157 -2.17 -1.81 -2.01
N VAL A 158 -2.69 -2.63 -2.91
CA VAL A 158 -3.00 -2.26 -4.28
C VAL A 158 -4.46 -1.84 -4.37
N PHE A 159 -4.71 -0.74 -5.07
CA PHE A 159 -6.02 -0.35 -5.57
C PHE A 159 -5.92 -0.04 -7.06
N LEU A 160 -6.78 -0.62 -7.88
CA LEU A 160 -6.78 -0.44 -9.33
C LEU A 160 -8.23 -0.48 -9.85
N ILE A 161 -8.62 0.53 -10.64
CA ILE A 161 -9.97 0.74 -11.16
C ILE A 161 -9.94 1.27 -12.60
N ASP A 162 -11.04 1.11 -13.34
CA ASP A 162 -11.27 1.59 -14.72
C ASP A 162 -11.88 3.01 -14.82
#